data_AF-A0A7J4RB93-F1
#
_entry.id   AF-A0A7J4RB93-F1
#
_cell.length_a   1.000
_cell.length_b   1.000
_cell.length_c   1.000
_cell.angle_alpha   90.00
_cell.angle_beta   90.00
_cell.angle_gamma   90.00
#
_symmetry.space_group_name_H-M   'P 1'
#
loop_
_entity.id
_entity.type
_entity.pdbx_description
1 polymer ?
#
loop_
_entity_poly.entity_id
_entity_poly.type
_entity_poly.pdbx_seq_one_letter_code
_entity_poly.pdbx_strand_id
1 'polypeptide(L)'
;MGTDLIHDLLLNFRDFKAAGDDELRKGRYNPAISSYFKALVILCDIKIYSERQQLPKNHSERFIILENHFPEAYSLLSPLFDKYRDSYNLRMQKKDVMELLENVKRLKKIFKIEE
;
A
#
# COMPACT_ATOMS: atom_id res chain seq x y z
N MET A 1 1.53 -7.25 -22.88
CA MET A 1 2.08 -6.00 -22.34
C MET A 1 1.26 -5.46 -21.17
N GLY A 2 -0.01 -5.04 -21.33
CA GLY A 2 -0.80 -4.52 -20.19
C GLY A 2 -1.21 -5.56 -19.14
N THR A 3 -1.47 -6.80 -19.56
CA THR A 3 -1.80 -7.94 -18.67
C THR A 3 -0.63 -8.38 -17.81
N ASP A 4 0.58 -8.32 -18.36
CA ASP A 4 1.79 -8.81 -17.71
C ASP A 4 2.19 -7.89 -16.54
N LEU A 5 2.06 -6.58 -16.73
CA LEU A 5 2.35 -5.61 -15.66
C LEU A 5 1.35 -5.69 -14.50
N ILE A 6 0.04 -5.85 -14.77
CA ILE A 6 -0.95 -6.03 -13.70
C ILE A 6 -0.66 -7.33 -12.94
N HIS A 7 -0.28 -8.40 -13.65
CA HIS A 7 0.11 -9.65 -13.02
C HIS A 7 1.31 -9.47 -12.09
N ASP A 8 2.37 -8.80 -12.55
CA ASP A 8 3.56 -8.51 -11.74
C ASP A 8 3.23 -7.65 -10.52
N LEU A 9 2.35 -6.65 -10.67
CA LEU A 9 1.90 -5.82 -9.54
C LEU A 9 1.10 -6.65 -8.53
N LEU A 10 0.27 -7.59 -8.97
CA LEU A 10 -0.46 -8.50 -8.06
C LEU A 10 0.49 -9.44 -7.30
N LEU A 11 1.52 -9.96 -7.98
CA LEU A 11 2.56 -10.77 -7.31
C LEU A 11 3.33 -9.94 -6.28
N ASN A 12 3.78 -8.74 -6.65
CA ASN A 12 4.48 -7.84 -5.74
C ASN A 12 3.61 -7.47 -4.53
N PHE A 13 2.31 -7.20 -4.75
CA PHE A 13 1.36 -6.95 -3.67
C PHE A 13 1.32 -8.14 -2.68
N ARG A 14 1.21 -9.37 -3.19
CA ARG A 14 1.17 -10.59 -2.38
C ARG A 14 2.47 -10.75 -1.57
N ASP A 15 3.61 -10.55 -2.20
CA ASP A 15 4.92 -10.66 -1.55
C ASP A 15 5.10 -9.64 -0.43
N PHE A 16 4.79 -8.37 -0.67
CA PHE A 16 4.91 -7.34 0.36
C PHE A 16 3.88 -7.49 1.47
N LYS A 17 2.66 -7.95 1.15
CA LYS A 17 1.67 -8.28 2.18
C LYS A 17 2.15 -9.44 3.05
N ALA A 18 2.64 -10.52 2.44
CA ALA A 18 3.16 -11.69 3.16
C ALA A 18 4.37 -11.34 4.03
N ALA A 19 5.27 -10.48 3.53
CA ALA A 19 6.38 -9.95 4.31
C ALA A 19 5.89 -9.12 5.52
N GLY A 20 4.86 -8.29 5.34
CA GLY A 20 4.22 -7.57 6.44
C GLY A 20 3.63 -8.51 7.49
N ASP A 21 2.93 -9.56 7.06
CA ASP A 21 2.32 -10.57 7.92
C ASP A 21 3.39 -11.33 8.75
N ASP A 22 4.52 -11.66 8.13
CA ASP A 22 5.63 -12.36 8.78
C ASP A 22 6.37 -11.47 9.81
N GLU A 23 6.68 -10.22 9.45
CA GLU A 23 7.31 -9.26 10.36
C GLU A 23 6.40 -8.91 11.55
N LEU A 24 5.08 -8.79 11.32
CA LEU A 24 4.09 -8.63 12.39
C LEU A 24 4.09 -9.83 13.34
N ARG A 25 4.12 -11.06 12.82
CA ARG A 25 4.17 -12.29 13.64
C ARG A 25 5.43 -12.35 14.49
N LYS A 26 6.55 -11.87 13.97
CA LYS A 26 7.84 -11.76 14.68
C LYS A 26 7.90 -10.59 15.67
N GLY A 27 6.85 -9.77 15.79
CA GLY A 27 6.84 -8.59 16.67
C GLY A 27 7.72 -7.44 16.17
N ARG A 28 8.12 -7.46 14.90
CA ARG A 28 9.00 -6.46 14.29
C ARG A 28 8.17 -5.41 13.57
N TYR A 29 7.69 -4.43 14.34
CA TYR A 29 6.66 -3.49 13.86
C TYR A 29 7.13 -2.49 12.80
N ASN A 30 8.35 -1.96 12.92
CA ASN A 30 8.91 -1.04 11.92
C ASN A 30 9.00 -1.67 10.52
N PRO A 31 9.65 -2.84 10.33
CA PRO A 31 9.69 -3.48 9.01
C PRO A 31 8.30 -3.96 8.56
N ALA A 32 7.41 -4.35 9.48
CA ALA A 32 6.02 -4.66 9.12
C ALA A 32 5.30 -3.44 8.50
N ILE A 33 5.47 -2.24 9.08
CA ILE A 33 4.93 -1.00 8.51
C ILE A 33 5.47 -0.72 7.11
N SER A 34 6.78 -0.84 6.94
CA SER A 34 7.41 -0.65 5.62
C SER A 34 6.84 -1.61 4.57
N SER A 35 6.66 -2.88 4.91
CA SER A 35 6.11 -3.89 4.00
C SER A 35 4.63 -3.66 3.69
N TYR A 36 3.78 -3.40 4.70
CA TYR A 36 2.36 -3.11 4.45
C TYR A 36 2.17 -1.81 3.68
N PHE A 37 2.97 -0.77 3.93
CA PHE A 37 2.87 0.47 3.17
C PHE A 37 3.22 0.27 1.69
N LYS A 38 4.23 -0.56 1.39
CA LYS A 38 4.51 -0.97 0.00
C LYS A 38 3.34 -1.72 -0.62
N ALA A 39 2.72 -2.65 0.11
CA ALA A 39 1.54 -3.37 -0.37
C ALA A 39 0.36 -2.41 -0.68
N LEU A 40 0.09 -1.45 0.21
CA LEU A 40 -0.93 -0.41 0.00
C LEU A 40 -0.66 0.43 -1.25
N VAL A 41 0.59 0.88 -1.40
CA VAL A 41 1.04 1.64 -2.57
C VAL A 41 0.84 0.85 -3.86
N ILE A 42 1.17 -0.44 -3.87
CA ILE A 42 0.99 -1.30 -5.06
C ILE A 42 -0.49 -1.48 -5.41
N LEU A 43 -1.38 -1.63 -4.41
CA LEU A 43 -2.84 -1.64 -4.68
C LEU A 43 -3.31 -0.37 -5.38
N CYS A 44 -2.81 0.80 -4.94
CA CYS A 44 -3.07 2.06 -5.60
C CYS A 44 -2.50 2.09 -7.02
N ASP A 45 -1.30 1.58 -7.23
CA ASP A 45 -0.65 1.53 -8.54
C ASP A 45 -1.41 0.62 -9.52
N ILE A 46 -1.92 -0.53 -9.07
CA ILE A 46 -2.82 -1.40 -9.85
C ILE A 46 -4.05 -0.60 -10.31
N LYS A 47 -4.71 0.10 -9.39
CA LYS A 47 -5.91 0.89 -9.71
C LYS A 47 -5.60 2.01 -10.70
N ILE A 48 -4.57 2.81 -10.43
CA ILE A 48 -4.14 3.91 -11.30
C ILE A 48 -3.82 3.37 -12.70
N TYR A 49 -3.04 2.31 -12.80
CA TYR A 49 -2.67 1.73 -14.09
C TYR A 49 -3.88 1.18 -14.84
N SER A 50 -4.78 0.49 -14.15
CA SER A 50 -5.99 -0.07 -14.76
C SER A 50 -6.89 0.97 -15.43
N GLU A 51 -6.99 2.18 -14.86
CA GLU A 51 -7.86 3.24 -15.39
C GLU A 51 -7.14 4.26 -16.27
N ARG A 52 -5.83 4.45 -16.08
CA ARG A 52 -5.10 5.57 -16.67
C ARG A 52 -3.87 5.16 -17.47
N GLN A 53 -3.52 3.87 -17.47
CA GLN A 53 -2.35 3.32 -18.18
C GLN A 53 -1.02 4.02 -17.84
N GLN A 54 -0.92 4.55 -16.61
CA GLN A 54 0.28 5.23 -16.10
C GLN A 54 0.67 4.65 -14.74
N LEU A 55 1.97 4.64 -14.44
CA LEU A 55 2.48 4.36 -13.10
C LEU A 55 3.13 5.61 -12.52
N PRO A 56 2.82 5.97 -11.26
CA PRO A 56 3.46 7.10 -10.61
C PRO A 56 4.94 6.82 -10.36
N LYS A 57 5.80 7.83 -10.55
CA LYS A 57 7.25 7.72 -10.39
C LYS A 57 7.70 7.83 -8.94
N ASN A 58 6.87 8.43 -8.08
CA ASN A 58 7.17 8.67 -6.67
C ASN A 58 5.88 8.84 -5.84
N HIS A 59 6.03 8.99 -4.52
CA HIS A 59 4.90 9.18 -3.60
C HIS A 59 4.11 10.45 -3.88
N SER A 60 4.77 11.56 -4.19
CA SER A 60 4.08 12.83 -4.48
C SER A 60 3.18 12.73 -5.69
N GLU A 61 3.68 12.15 -6.79
CA GLU A 61 2.88 11.92 -8.00
C GLU A 61 1.71 10.97 -7.73
N ARG A 62 1.95 9.89 -6.96
CA ARG A 62 0.87 8.97 -6.56
C ARG A 62 -0.21 9.68 -5.76
N PHE A 63 0.17 10.48 -4.77
CA PHE A 63 -0.78 11.21 -3.94
C PHE A 63 -1.58 12.23 -4.75
N ILE A 64 -0.96 12.97 -5.66
CA ILE A 64 -1.65 13.89 -6.57
C ILE A 64 -2.68 13.14 -7.43
N ILE A 65 -2.32 11.98 -7.98
CA ILE A 65 -3.26 11.18 -8.79
C ILE A 65 -4.41 10.67 -7.93
N LEU A 66 -4.11 10.14 -6.74
CA LEU A 66 -5.14 9.62 -5.82
C LEU A 66 -6.08 10.72 -5.34
N GLU A 67 -5.57 11.89 -4.98
CA GLU A 67 -6.40 13.02 -4.51
C GLU A 67 -7.39 13.47 -5.59
N ASN A 68 -6.94 13.56 -6.84
CA ASN A 68 -7.77 14.04 -7.95
C ASN A 68 -8.73 12.99 -8.53
N HIS A 69 -8.40 11.70 -8.44
CA HIS A 69 -9.14 10.65 -9.15
C HIS A 69 -9.69 9.54 -8.24
N PHE A 70 -9.10 9.35 -7.07
CA PHE A 70 -9.45 8.29 -6.11
C PHE A 70 -9.49 8.84 -4.67
N PRO A 71 -10.31 9.88 -4.39
CA PRO A 71 -10.24 10.62 -3.13
C PRO A 71 -10.48 9.75 -1.89
N GLU A 72 -11.31 8.71 -2.01
CA GLU A 72 -11.48 7.71 -0.95
C GLU A 72 -10.15 7.00 -0.64
N ALA A 73 -9.47 6.47 -1.65
CA ALA A 73 -8.17 5.83 -1.46
C ALA A 73 -7.09 6.80 -0.95
N TYR A 74 -7.11 8.05 -1.42
CA TYR A 74 -6.22 9.10 -0.91
C TYR A 74 -6.40 9.31 0.59
N SER A 75 -7.65 9.44 1.04
CA SER A 75 -7.97 9.63 2.46
C SER A 75 -7.52 8.48 3.35
N LEU A 76 -7.40 7.26 2.80
CA LEU A 76 -6.91 6.09 3.50
C LEU A 76 -5.38 6.02 3.50
N LEU A 77 -4.74 6.36 2.38
CA LEU A 77 -3.30 6.17 2.22
C LEU A 77 -2.48 7.33 2.81
N SER A 78 -2.93 8.57 2.60
CA SER A 78 -2.16 9.78 2.94
C SER A 78 -1.77 9.82 4.44
N PRO A 79 -2.68 9.59 5.40
CA PRO A 79 -2.32 9.58 6.83
C PRO A 79 -1.34 8.48 7.25
N LEU A 80 -1.21 7.42 6.44
CA LEU A 80 -0.29 6.30 6.71
C LEU A 80 1.13 6.61 6.26
N PHE A 81 1.32 7.63 5.42
CA PHE A 81 2.65 8.02 4.94
C PHE A 81 3.52 8.55 6.07
N ASP A 82 2.95 9.29 7.02
CA ASP A 82 3.69 9.76 8.19
C ASP A 82 4.14 8.59 9.06
N LYS A 83 3.27 7.60 9.32
CA LYS A 83 3.65 6.36 10.03
C LYS A 83 4.75 5.59 9.32
N TYR A 84 4.70 5.52 7.99
CA TYR A 84 5.74 4.92 7.18
C TYR A 84 7.07 5.65 7.34
N ARG A 85 7.08 6.99 7.26
CA ARG A 85 8.29 7.79 7.46
C ARG A 85 8.83 7.68 8.88
N ASP A 86 7.95 7.68 9.87
CA ASP A 86 8.31 7.52 11.28
C ASP A 86 8.96 6.17 11.55
N SER A 87 8.54 5.11 10.84
CA SER A 87 9.12 3.77 10.99
C SER A 87 10.62 3.68 10.69
N TYR A 88 11.20 4.68 10.03
CA TYR A 88 12.65 4.76 9.81
C TYR A 88 13.44 5.24 11.02
N ASN A 89 12.85 6.12 11.83
CA ASN A 89 13.57 6.84 12.88
C ASN A 89 13.00 6.61 14.29
N LEU A 90 11.76 6.13 14.39
CA LEU A 90 11.03 5.93 15.65
C LEU A 90 10.65 4.47 15.82
N ARG A 91 10.53 4.02 17.08
CA ARG A 91 10.04 2.67 17.37
C ARG A 91 8.51 2.65 17.29
N MET A 92 7.99 1.85 16.36
CA MET A 92 6.55 1.70 16.14
C MET A 92 5.97 0.63 17.06
N GLN A 93 4.66 0.66 17.22
CA GLN A 93 3.89 -0.27 18.05
C GLN A 93 2.95 -1.13 17.21
N LYS A 94 2.49 -2.24 17.79
CA LYS A 94 1.53 -3.15 17.13
C LYS A 94 0.31 -2.40 16.59
N LYS A 95 -0.24 -1.44 17.35
CA LYS A 95 -1.41 -0.64 16.94
C LYS A 95 -1.19 0.08 15.61
N ASP A 96 0.03 0.58 15.38
CA ASP A 96 0.37 1.33 14.17
C ASP A 96 0.36 0.39 12.96
N VAL A 97 0.90 -0.83 13.12
CA VAL A 97 0.87 -1.88 12.09
C VAL A 97 -0.57 -2.32 11.77
N MET A 98 -1.39 -2.50 12.81
CA MET A 98 -2.78 -2.95 12.64
C MET A 98 -3.61 -1.94 11.82
N GLU A 99 -3.33 -0.65 11.93
CA GLU A 99 -3.98 0.37 11.12
C GLU A 99 -3.64 0.22 9.63
N LEU A 100 -2.37 -0.05 9.28
CA LEU A 100 -1.99 -0.31 7.89
C LEU A 100 -2.65 -1.58 7.36
N LEU A 101 -2.64 -2.66 8.14
CA LEU A 101 -3.28 -3.92 7.76
C LEU A 101 -4.79 -3.76 7.50
N GLU A 102 -5.48 -2.97 8.33
CA GLU A 102 -6.90 -2.70 8.11
C GLU A 102 -7.12 -1.90 6.82
N ASN A 103 -6.28 -0.91 6.54
CA ASN A 103 -6.36 -0.17 5.28
C ASN A 103 -6.03 -1.02 4.05
N VAL A 104 -5.19 -2.07 4.17
CA VAL A 104 -4.97 -3.03 3.07
C VAL A 104 -6.29 -3.70 2.69
N LYS A 105 -7.05 -4.18 3.69
CA LYS A 105 -8.36 -4.81 3.46
C LYS A 105 -9.36 -3.82 2.85
N ARG A 106 -9.40 -2.60 3.36
CA ARG A 106 -10.30 -1.54 2.86
C ARG A 106 -10.00 -1.20 1.40
N LEU A 107 -8.74 -0.95 1.04
CA LEU A 107 -8.35 -0.65 -0.33
C LEU A 107 -8.63 -1.81 -1.29
N LYS A 108 -8.33 -3.06 -0.90
CA LYS A 108 -8.70 -4.24 -1.71
C LYS A 108 -10.19 -4.25 -2.04
N LYS A 109 -11.04 -3.96 -1.04
CA LYS A 109 -12.50 -3.92 -1.21
C LYS A 109 -12.94 -2.78 -2.12
N ILE A 110 -12.41 -1.58 -1.92
CA ILE A 110 -12.72 -0.40 -2.76
C ILE A 110 -12.34 -0.65 -4.22
N PHE A 111 -11.18 -1.26 -4.45
CA PHE A 111 -10.68 -1.53 -5.81
C PHE A 111 -11.18 -2.84 -6.41
N LYS A 112 -11.93 -3.65 -5.67
CA LYS A 112 -12.45 -4.97 -6.11
C LYS A 112 -11.32 -5.88 -6.63
N ILE A 113 -10.19 -5.88 -5.94
CA ILE A 113 -9.04 -6.72 -6.28
C ILE A 113 -9.21 -8.08 -5.58
N GLU A 114 -9.48 -9.12 -6.36
CA GLU A 114 -9.60 -10.51 -5.93
C GLU A 114 -8.22 -11.22 -5.96
N GLU A 115 -8.05 -12.23 -5.10
CA GLU A 115 -6.83 -13.06 -5.00
C GLU A 115 -6.97 -14.37 -5.77
#